data_AF-A0A960XJ00-F1
#
_entry.id   AF-A0A960XJ00-F1
#
_cell.length_a   1.000
_cell.length_b   1.000
_cell.length_c   1.000
_cell.angle_alpha   90.00
_cell.angle_beta   90.00
_cell.angle_gamma   90.00
#
_symmetry.space_group_name_H-M   'P 1'
#
loop_
_entity.id
_entity.type
_entity.pdbx_description
1 polymer ?
#
loop_
_entity_poly.entity_id
_entity_poly.type
_entity_poly.pdbx_seq_one_letter_code
_entity_poly.pdbx_strand_id
1 'polypeptide(L)'
;SESSPSATEVNVPDFIDEWISAPYEQQMGDRETIIEGLAWIDRESQRRYGKDFHALKESEQTAICDLICYMPDALPEYKDGARFFSKMRSLTLGGYYTTDVGMKDAGYVGNYAMQTFDGPPPEVLKHLGIDKAPW
;
A
#
# COMPACT_ATOMS: atom_id res chain seq x y z
N SER A 1 9.86 10.35 -3.28
CA SER A 1 10.70 11.56 -3.25
C SER A 1 9.95 12.73 -3.90
N GLU A 2 10.40 13.99 -3.81
CA GLU A 2 9.76 15.11 -4.56
C GLU A 2 9.79 14.93 -6.09
N SER A 3 10.54 13.93 -6.60
CA SER A 3 10.63 13.59 -8.03
C SER A 3 9.89 12.31 -8.42
N SER A 4 9.29 11.57 -7.48
CA SER A 4 8.61 10.30 -7.80
C SER A 4 7.16 10.59 -8.20
N PRO A 5 6.64 9.96 -9.27
CA PRO A 5 5.25 10.14 -9.70
C PRO A 5 4.29 9.70 -8.59
N SER A 6 3.08 10.26 -8.58
CA SER A 6 1.99 9.85 -7.72
C SER A 6 1.53 8.41 -8.02
N ALA A 7 0.80 7.81 -7.06
CA ALA A 7 0.19 6.50 -7.26
C ALA A 7 -0.77 6.45 -8.45
N THR A 8 -1.50 7.53 -8.70
CA THR A 8 -2.39 7.65 -9.86
C THR A 8 -1.63 7.64 -11.18
N GLU A 9 -0.50 8.34 -11.26
CA GLU A 9 0.33 8.40 -12.48
C GLU A 9 0.95 7.05 -12.87
N VAL A 10 0.98 6.08 -11.94
CA VAL A 10 1.48 4.71 -12.20
C VAL A 10 0.37 3.65 -12.12
N ASN A 11 -0.90 4.06 -12.31
CA ASN A 11 -2.08 3.18 -12.41
C ASN A 11 -2.35 2.30 -11.19
N VAL A 12 -1.99 2.75 -9.99
CA VAL A 12 -2.34 2.05 -8.76
C VAL A 12 -3.86 1.86 -8.58
N PRO A 13 -4.75 2.81 -8.98
CA PRO A 13 -6.19 2.59 -8.94
C PRO A 13 -6.64 1.35 -9.73
N ASP A 14 -6.12 1.14 -10.93
CA ASP A 14 -6.45 -0.02 -11.77
C ASP A 14 -5.95 -1.33 -11.13
N PHE A 15 -4.76 -1.29 -10.51
CA PHE A 15 -4.26 -2.42 -9.72
C PHE A 15 -5.19 -2.78 -8.56
N ILE A 16 -5.74 -1.79 -7.85
CA ILE A 16 -6.67 -2.02 -6.74
C ILE A 16 -7.98 -2.63 -7.27
N ASP A 17 -8.51 -2.11 -8.39
CA ASP A 17 -9.73 -2.61 -9.02
C ASP A 17 -9.58 -4.09 -9.43
N GLU A 18 -8.46 -4.45 -10.06
CA GLU A 18 -8.13 -5.83 -10.39
C GLU A 18 -7.94 -6.68 -9.13
N TRP A 19 -7.23 -6.16 -8.12
CA TRP A 19 -7.00 -6.87 -6.85
C TRP A 19 -8.31 -7.27 -6.19
N ILE A 20 -9.27 -6.34 -6.07
CA ILE A 20 -10.56 -6.62 -5.43
C ILE A 20 -11.54 -7.38 -6.33
N SER A 21 -11.26 -7.48 -7.63
CA SER A 21 -12.03 -8.27 -8.59
C SER A 21 -11.59 -9.74 -8.64
N ALA A 22 -10.38 -10.04 -8.19
CA ALA A 22 -9.83 -11.39 -8.23
C ALA A 22 -10.59 -12.38 -7.32
N PRO A 23 -10.88 -13.61 -7.79
CA PRO A 23 -11.75 -14.56 -7.10
C PRO A 23 -11.04 -15.40 -6.01
N TYR A 24 -9.89 -14.93 -5.52
CA TYR A 24 -9.10 -15.63 -4.51
C TYR A 24 -9.55 -15.23 -3.10
N GLU A 25 -9.49 -16.15 -2.15
CA GLU A 25 -10.04 -15.98 -0.79
C GLU A 25 -9.55 -14.69 -0.09
N GLN A 26 -8.25 -14.40 -0.16
CA GLN A 26 -7.68 -13.19 0.43
C GLN A 26 -8.22 -11.92 -0.24
N GLN A 27 -8.28 -11.90 -1.57
CA GLN A 27 -8.76 -10.78 -2.37
C GLN A 27 -10.27 -10.56 -2.16
N MET A 28 -11.04 -11.62 -1.97
CA MET A 28 -12.45 -11.52 -1.63
C MET A 28 -12.67 -10.88 -0.24
N GLY A 29 -11.85 -11.23 0.76
CA GLY A 29 -11.91 -10.57 2.07
C GLY A 29 -11.45 -9.11 2.02
N ASP A 30 -10.44 -8.81 1.22
CA ASP A 30 -9.99 -7.43 0.99
C ASP A 30 -11.04 -6.62 0.24
N ARG A 31 -11.75 -7.21 -0.74
CA ARG A 31 -12.86 -6.58 -1.48
C ARG A 31 -13.97 -6.14 -0.54
N GLU A 32 -14.39 -7.00 0.39
CA GLU A 32 -15.41 -6.66 1.38
C GLU A 32 -14.98 -5.43 2.20
N THR A 33 -13.75 -5.47 2.72
CA THR A 33 -13.17 -4.34 3.49
C THR A 33 -13.12 -3.04 2.69
N ILE A 34 -12.74 -3.10 1.41
CA ILE A 34 -12.63 -1.92 0.53
C ILE A 34 -14.01 -1.36 0.18
N ILE A 35 -14.96 -2.20 -0.26
CA ILE A 35 -16.29 -1.74 -0.66
C ILE A 35 -17.05 -1.16 0.54
N GLU A 36 -17.03 -1.84 1.69
CA GLU A 36 -17.68 -1.34 2.90
C GLU A 36 -17.04 -0.06 3.41
N GLY A 37 -15.71 0.05 3.28
CA GLY A 37 -14.94 1.22 3.63
C GLY A 37 -15.22 2.45 2.77
N LEU A 38 -15.37 2.26 1.45
CA LEU A 38 -15.82 3.31 0.53
C LEU A 38 -17.23 3.81 0.93
N ALA A 39 -18.14 2.89 1.24
CA ALA A 39 -19.46 3.27 1.73
C ALA A 39 -19.39 3.97 3.10
N TRP A 40 -18.46 3.56 3.98
CA TRP A 40 -18.25 4.20 5.29
C TRP A 40 -17.77 5.63 5.14
N ILE A 41 -16.77 5.89 4.28
CA ILE A 41 -16.19 7.23 4.14
C ILE A 41 -17.18 8.21 3.52
N ASP A 42 -18.02 7.77 2.59
CA ASP A 42 -19.10 8.61 2.06
C ASP A 42 -20.18 8.90 3.11
N ARG A 43 -20.58 7.90 3.92
CA ARG A 43 -21.52 8.14 5.04
C ARG A 43 -20.97 9.14 6.04
N GLU A 44 -19.69 9.03 6.39
CA GLU A 44 -19.06 9.95 7.35
C GLU A 44 -18.91 11.36 6.77
N SER A 45 -18.63 11.47 5.47
CA SER A 45 -18.60 12.74 4.73
C SER A 45 -19.96 13.42 4.70
N GLN A 46 -21.01 12.66 4.38
CA GLN A 46 -22.39 13.13 4.39
C GLN A 46 -22.82 13.57 5.80
N ARG A 47 -22.47 12.79 6.83
CA ARG A 47 -22.79 13.11 8.23
C ARG A 47 -22.15 14.42 8.71
N ARG A 48 -20.90 14.70 8.31
CA ARG A 48 -20.16 15.88 8.77
C ARG A 48 -20.41 17.13 7.93
N TYR A 49 -20.57 16.95 6.61
CA TYR A 49 -20.49 18.05 5.65
C TYR A 49 -21.64 18.05 4.62
N GLY A 50 -22.50 17.04 4.62
CA GLY A 50 -23.66 16.93 3.71
C GLY A 50 -23.28 16.73 2.24
N LYS A 51 -22.10 16.16 1.97
CA LYS A 51 -21.57 15.89 0.63
C LYS A 51 -20.82 14.56 0.60
N ASP A 52 -20.69 13.98 -0.59
CA ASP A 52 -19.86 12.79 -0.81
C ASP A 52 -18.37 13.13 -0.64
N PHE A 53 -17.55 12.14 -0.30
CA PHE A 53 -16.15 12.38 0.06
C PHE A 53 -15.37 13.08 -1.06
N HIS A 54 -15.57 12.67 -2.31
CA HIS A 54 -14.87 13.25 -3.47
C HIS A 54 -15.24 14.72 -3.76
N ALA A 55 -16.38 15.19 -3.23
CA ALA A 55 -16.88 16.56 -3.40
C ALA A 55 -16.51 17.49 -2.23
N LEU A 56 -15.83 16.97 -1.20
CA LEU A 56 -15.31 17.75 -0.09
C LEU A 56 -14.08 18.55 -0.48
N LYS A 57 -13.79 19.60 0.31
CA LYS A 57 -12.49 20.29 0.22
C LYS A 57 -11.40 19.39 0.78
N GLU A 58 -10.17 19.58 0.33
CA GLU A 58 -9.01 18.83 0.82
C GLU A 58 -8.90 18.83 2.35
N SER A 59 -9.07 19.99 3.00
CA SER A 59 -9.05 20.10 4.47
C SER A 59 -10.13 19.25 5.16
N GLU A 60 -11.30 19.09 4.52
CA GLU A 60 -12.42 18.29 5.06
C GLU A 60 -12.16 16.80 4.87
N GLN A 61 -11.58 16.41 3.72
CA GLN A 61 -11.12 15.04 3.45
C GLN A 61 -10.03 14.61 4.44
N THR A 62 -9.01 15.44 4.62
CA THR A 62 -7.92 15.21 5.57
C THR A 62 -8.46 15.02 6.99
N ALA A 63 -9.39 15.89 7.42
CA ALA A 63 -10.00 15.77 8.74
C ALA A 63 -10.76 14.46 8.98
N ILE A 64 -11.32 13.84 7.92
CA ILE A 64 -11.92 12.50 8.03
C ILE A 64 -10.82 11.44 8.08
N CYS A 65 -9.83 11.52 7.20
CA CYS A 65 -8.71 10.57 7.16
C CYS A 65 -7.93 10.55 8.49
N ASP A 66 -7.73 11.68 9.15
CA ASP A 66 -7.03 11.79 10.44
C ASP A 66 -7.71 10.99 11.56
N LEU A 67 -9.03 10.77 11.48
CA LEU A 67 -9.77 9.96 12.47
C LEU A 67 -9.48 8.46 12.36
N ILE A 68 -9.03 8.02 11.17
CA ILE A 68 -8.92 6.61 10.78
C ILE A 68 -7.50 6.23 10.34
N CYS A 69 -6.57 7.18 10.32
CA CYS A 69 -5.23 6.99 9.76
C CYS A 69 -4.36 6.02 10.59
N TYR A 70 -4.72 5.80 11.86
CA TYR A 70 -4.00 4.92 12.76
C TYR A 70 -4.96 4.02 13.56
N MET A 71 -5.05 2.76 13.13
CA MET A 71 -5.99 1.77 13.67
C MET A 71 -5.93 1.57 15.19
N PRO A 72 -4.75 1.48 15.84
CA PRO A 72 -4.68 1.27 17.29
C PRO A 72 -5.36 2.37 18.12
N ASP A 73 -5.38 3.61 17.61
CA ASP A 73 -5.94 4.76 18.33
C ASP A 73 -7.36 5.13 17.84
N ALA A 74 -7.90 4.40 16.86
CA ALA A 74 -9.22 4.69 16.31
C ALA A 74 -10.32 4.49 17.36
N LEU A 75 -11.21 5.48 17.48
CA LEU A 75 -12.38 5.38 18.34
C LEU A 75 -13.25 4.17 17.95
N PRO A 76 -13.98 3.54 18.91
CA PRO A 76 -14.78 2.36 18.64
C PRO A 76 -15.70 2.47 17.42
N GLU A 77 -16.34 3.63 17.22
CA GLU A 77 -17.23 3.94 16.11
C GLU A 77 -16.51 4.09 14.75
N TYR A 78 -15.20 4.28 14.74
CA TYR A 78 -14.38 4.50 13.55
C TYR A 78 -13.48 3.31 13.22
N LYS A 79 -13.57 2.20 13.98
CA LYS A 79 -12.74 1.01 13.75
C LYS A 79 -12.89 0.44 12.33
N ASP A 80 -14.08 0.51 11.76
CA ASP A 80 -14.34 0.00 10.41
C ASP A 80 -13.65 0.88 9.36
N GLY A 81 -13.80 2.20 9.48
CA GLY A 81 -13.07 3.17 8.67
C GLY A 81 -11.56 3.03 8.80
N ALA A 82 -11.04 2.76 10.01
CA ALA A 82 -9.62 2.56 10.24
C ALA A 82 -9.07 1.26 9.64
N ARG A 83 -9.86 0.17 9.65
CA ARG A 83 -9.50 -1.07 8.93
C ARG A 83 -9.46 -0.84 7.43
N PHE A 84 -10.47 -0.16 6.88
CA PHE A 84 -10.50 0.27 5.49
C PHE A 84 -9.26 1.09 5.12
N PHE A 85 -8.98 2.16 5.86
CA PHE A 85 -7.87 3.06 5.56
C PHE A 85 -6.52 2.33 5.61
N SER A 86 -6.33 1.46 6.60
CA SER A 86 -5.12 0.64 6.71
C SER A 86 -4.96 -0.29 5.50
N LYS A 87 -6.03 -0.99 5.10
CA LYS A 87 -6.01 -1.87 3.91
C LYS A 87 -5.77 -1.08 2.64
N MET A 88 -6.48 0.03 2.46
CA MET A 88 -6.34 0.91 1.30
C MET A 88 -4.90 1.42 1.17
N ARG A 89 -4.32 1.93 2.26
CA ARG A 89 -2.91 2.35 2.30
C ARG A 89 -1.96 1.22 1.93
N SER A 90 -2.21 0.01 2.44
CA SER A 90 -1.37 -1.16 2.18
C SER A 90 -1.40 -1.57 0.71
N LEU A 91 -2.58 -1.58 0.09
CA LEU A 91 -2.73 -1.86 -1.34
C LEU A 91 -2.10 -0.76 -2.20
N THR A 92 -2.26 0.51 -1.83
CA THR A 92 -1.63 1.63 -2.55
C THR A 92 -0.11 1.52 -2.53
N LEU A 93 0.48 1.23 -1.36
CA LEU A 93 1.93 1.04 -1.25
C LEU A 93 2.39 -0.22 -2.01
N GLY A 94 1.65 -1.33 -1.88
CA GLY A 94 1.93 -2.57 -2.59
C GLY A 94 1.91 -2.39 -4.11
N GLY A 95 0.87 -1.75 -4.65
CA GLY A 95 0.76 -1.46 -6.08
C GLY A 95 1.82 -0.47 -6.56
N TYR A 96 2.15 0.56 -5.77
CA TYR A 96 3.17 1.54 -6.14
C TYR A 96 4.57 0.92 -6.20
N TYR A 97 5.00 0.24 -5.14
CA TYR A 97 6.35 -0.28 -4.99
C TYR A 97 6.63 -1.56 -5.79
N THR A 98 5.63 -2.12 -6.47
CA THR A 98 5.81 -3.19 -7.47
C THR A 98 5.95 -2.66 -8.90
N THR A 99 5.77 -1.35 -9.13
CA THR A 99 6.11 -0.73 -10.41
C THR A 99 7.63 -0.53 -10.56
N ASP A 100 8.12 -0.39 -11.79
CA ASP A 100 9.54 -0.08 -12.03
C ASP A 100 9.99 1.21 -11.33
N VAL A 101 9.13 2.22 -11.28
CA VAL A 101 9.44 3.50 -10.64
C VAL A 101 9.46 3.35 -9.12
N GLY A 102 8.46 2.67 -8.55
CA GLY A 102 8.42 2.40 -7.11
C GLY A 102 9.57 1.51 -6.65
N MET A 103 9.90 0.43 -7.36
CA MET A 103 11.05 -0.41 -7.05
C MET A 103 12.36 0.39 -7.03
N LYS A 104 12.56 1.29 -8.00
CA LYS A 104 13.72 2.20 -8.02
C LYS A 104 13.69 3.19 -6.85
N ASP A 105 12.54 3.76 -6.51
CA ASP A 105 12.38 4.69 -5.37
C ASP A 105 12.68 4.00 -4.03
N ALA A 106 12.34 2.71 -3.90
CA ALA A 106 12.69 1.88 -2.74
C ALA A 106 14.18 1.49 -2.69
N GLY A 107 14.97 1.82 -3.72
CA GLY A 107 16.37 1.39 -3.84
C GLY A 107 16.52 -0.11 -4.11
N TYR A 108 15.49 -0.76 -4.65
CA TYR A 108 15.56 -2.19 -4.98
C TYR A 108 16.48 -2.42 -6.19
N VAL A 109 17.47 -3.29 -6.00
CA VAL A 109 18.51 -3.62 -7.01
C VAL A 109 18.41 -5.06 -7.54
N GLY A 110 17.34 -5.80 -7.19
CA GLY A 110 17.09 -7.16 -7.68
C GLY A 110 16.31 -7.20 -9.00
N ASN A 111 15.90 -8.40 -9.43
CA ASN A 111 15.13 -8.65 -10.67
C ASN A 111 15.81 -8.18 -11.98
N TYR A 112 17.12 -7.90 -11.95
CA TYR A 112 17.93 -7.70 -13.14
C TYR A 112 18.62 -9.02 -13.52
N ALA A 113 18.58 -9.36 -14.80
CA ALA A 113 19.32 -10.50 -15.32
C ALA A 113 20.83 -10.25 -15.15
N MET A 114 21.51 -11.14 -14.41
CA MET A 114 22.96 -11.11 -14.26
C MET A 114 23.60 -12.16 -15.17
N GLN A 115 24.68 -11.79 -15.85
CA GLN A 115 25.47 -12.72 -16.69
C GLN A 115 26.21 -13.76 -15.84
N THR A 116 26.68 -13.36 -14.67
CA THR A 116 27.30 -14.21 -13.65
C THR A 116 26.69 -13.94 -12.30
N PHE A 117 26.69 -14.96 -11.43
CA PHE A 117 26.38 -14.79 -10.03
C PHE A 117 27.68 -15.06 -9.26
N ASP A 118 28.33 -13.98 -8.81
CA ASP A 118 29.65 -14.06 -8.16
C ASP A 118 29.56 -14.59 -6.71
N GLY A 119 28.34 -14.85 -6.22
CA GLY A 119 28.09 -15.31 -4.86
C GLY A 119 28.17 -14.18 -3.82
N PRO A 120 28.04 -14.51 -2.53
CA PRO A 120 28.21 -13.55 -1.45
C PRO A 120 29.64 -12.98 -1.41
N PRO A 121 29.84 -11.72 -1.00
CA PRO A 121 31.16 -11.13 -0.92
C PRO A 121 32.12 -11.92 -0.01
N PRO A 122 33.41 -12.07 -0.35
CA PRO A 122 34.38 -12.86 0.43
C PRO A 122 34.50 -12.43 1.90
N GLU A 123 34.38 -11.13 2.18
CA GLU A 123 34.41 -10.59 3.54
C GLU A 123 33.23 -11.07 4.40
N VAL A 124 32.05 -11.28 3.79
CA VAL A 124 30.86 -11.81 4.45
C VAL A 124 31.05 -13.29 4.74
N LEU A 125 31.54 -14.06 3.77
CA LEU A 125 31.84 -15.48 3.95
C LEU A 125 32.87 -15.71 5.07
N LYS A 126 33.90 -14.87 5.14
CA LYS A 126 34.92 -14.90 6.19
C LYS A 126 34.36 -14.53 7.56
N HIS A 127 33.50 -13.51 7.64
CA HIS A 127 32.83 -13.12 8.88
C HIS A 127 31.95 -14.25 9.43
N LEU A 128 31.28 -14.98 8.54
CA LEU A 128 30.41 -16.11 8.89
C LEU A 128 31.16 -17.44 9.10
N GLY A 129 32.47 -17.50 8.80
CA GLY A 129 33.30 -18.69 8.97
C GLY A 129 32.99 -19.83 7.98
N ILE A 130 32.37 -19.51 6.84
CA ILE A 130 31.97 -20.46 5.79
C ILE A 130 32.75 -20.26 4.49
N ASP A 131 33.84 -19.52 4.52
CA ASP A 131 34.74 -19.22 3.39
C ASP A 131 35.38 -20.47 2.76
N LYS A 132 35.30 -21.62 3.42
CA LYS A 132 35.81 -22.91 2.96
C LYS A 132 34.73 -23.92 2.57
N ALA A 133 33.45 -23.56 2.69
CA ALA A 133 32.37 -24.43 2.26
C ALA A 133 32.39 -24.54 0.72
N PRO A 134 32.11 -25.72 0.14
CA PRO A 134 31.91 -25.84 -1.30
C PRO A 134 30.53 -25.26 -1.67
N TRP A 135 30.50 -24.20 -2.48
CA TRP A 135 29.30 -23.62 -3.08
C TRP A 135 29.42 -23.64 -4.61
#